data_AF-A0A3M7DV75-F1
#
_entry.id   AF-A0A3M7DV75-F1
#
_cell.length_a   1.000
_cell.length_b   1.000
_cell.length_c   1.000
_cell.angle_alpha   90.00
_cell.angle_beta   90.00
_cell.angle_gamma   90.00
#
_symmetry.space_group_name_H-M   'P 1'
#
loop_
_entity.id
_entity.type
_entity.pdbx_description
1 polymer ?
#
loop_
_entity_poly.entity_id
_entity_poly.type
_entity_poly.pdbx_seq_one_letter_code
_entity_poly.pdbx_strand_id
1 'polypeptide(L)'
;MKFAVSFTVALATCVAGDWLGKPAYNKWHETELERWLSDHDIPYPTPADRKDLQDLVQKNWEDHVVKPYNKWDTNQLSNYLTSQGQEIKKGAEKNKDSLLSQVQSYWKETEDKANDAYANTQNWIFDTWTESQLKAFLDYHGIPNPSPRTRDSLLHTARANYQNAANKAGETASYPGDWLYSQWSDSDLKAWADERGIPVPQPSTRDKL
;
A
#
# COMPACT_ATOMS: atom_id res chain seq x y z
N MET A 1 -4.43 -17.84 2.90
CA MET A 1 -3.41 -17.11 3.68
C MET A 1 -3.07 -15.87 2.87
N LYS A 2 -2.82 -14.77 3.58
CA LYS A 2 -3.05 -13.40 3.10
C LYS A 2 -1.76 -12.85 2.49
N PHE A 3 -1.82 -12.18 1.35
CA PHE A 3 -0.65 -11.45 0.86
C PHE A 3 -0.27 -10.37 1.85
N ALA A 4 0.97 -10.39 2.33
CA ALA A 4 1.54 -9.30 3.11
C ALA A 4 2.35 -8.41 2.17
N VAL A 5 1.67 -7.76 1.21
CA VAL A 5 2.33 -6.68 0.47
C VAL A 5 2.38 -5.47 1.39
N SER A 6 3.46 -5.36 2.16
CA SER A 6 3.82 -4.11 2.83
C SER A 6 4.09 -3.06 1.75
N PHE A 7 3.03 -2.39 1.27
CA PHE A 7 3.17 -1.24 0.39
C PHE A 7 3.79 -0.11 1.21
N THR A 8 5.11 -0.02 1.22
CA THR A 8 5.77 1.26 1.47
C THR A 8 5.47 2.14 0.26
N VAL A 9 4.32 2.81 0.28
CA VAL A 9 3.90 3.70 -0.81
C VAL A 9 4.93 4.82 -0.90
N ALA A 10 5.74 4.82 -1.96
CA ALA A 10 6.53 5.98 -2.33
C ALA A 10 5.56 7.04 -2.86
N LEU A 11 5.21 8.01 -2.02
CA LEU A 11 4.14 8.97 -2.30
C LEU A 11 4.62 10.09 -3.21
N ALA A 12 3.95 10.25 -4.35
CA ALA A 12 4.04 11.46 -5.15
C ALA A 12 3.39 12.63 -4.39
N THR A 13 4.08 13.76 -4.33
CA THR A 13 3.66 14.97 -3.60
C THR A 13 2.37 15.56 -4.18
N CYS A 14 1.20 15.33 -3.56
CA CYS A 14 0.01 16.14 -3.78
C CYS A 14 0.05 17.39 -2.88
N VAL A 15 -0.34 18.53 -3.45
CA VAL A 15 -0.39 19.83 -2.76
C VAL A 15 -1.51 19.84 -1.73
N ALA A 16 -1.16 20.21 -0.49
CA ALA A 16 -2.09 20.28 0.63
C ALA A 16 -3.13 21.40 0.42
N GLY A 17 -4.40 21.02 0.44
CA GLY A 17 -5.54 21.93 0.56
C GLY A 17 -6.48 21.45 1.66
N ASP A 18 -6.57 22.22 2.74
CA ASP A 18 -7.65 22.33 3.74
C ASP A 18 -8.54 21.10 4.04
N TRP A 19 -7.94 19.97 4.41
CA TRP A 19 -8.60 18.74 4.88
C TRP A 19 -7.91 18.30 6.19
N LEU A 20 -8.50 18.57 7.37
CA LEU A 20 -8.13 17.86 8.60
C LEU A 20 -8.87 16.52 8.58
N GLY A 21 -8.43 15.61 7.71
CA GLY A 21 -9.09 14.34 7.44
C GLY A 21 -8.91 13.35 8.59
N LYS A 22 -9.99 12.68 8.99
CA LYS A 22 -9.89 11.50 9.88
C LYS A 22 -8.93 10.47 9.24
N PRO A 23 -8.09 9.78 10.04
CA PRO A 23 -7.19 8.75 9.53
C PRO A 23 -7.88 7.75 8.59
N ALA A 24 -7.17 7.31 7.54
CA ALA A 24 -7.74 6.48 6.48
C ALA A 24 -8.41 5.21 7.04
N TYR A 25 -7.78 4.60 8.05
CA TYR A 25 -8.26 3.38 8.71
C TYR A 25 -9.62 3.52 9.39
N ASN A 26 -10.09 4.75 9.67
CA ASN A 26 -11.41 4.93 10.28
C ASN A 26 -12.55 4.49 9.35
N LYS A 27 -12.32 4.47 8.04
CA LYS A 27 -13.30 4.00 7.04
C LYS A 27 -13.21 2.50 6.75
N TRP A 28 -12.18 1.84 7.29
CA TRP A 28 -11.93 0.43 7.01
C TRP A 28 -12.95 -0.48 7.69
N HIS A 29 -13.32 -1.55 7.00
CA HIS A 29 -14.10 -2.63 7.56
C HIS A 29 -13.26 -3.45 8.55
N GLU A 30 -13.91 -4.28 9.38
CA GLU A 30 -13.22 -5.16 10.33
C GLU A 30 -12.15 -6.03 9.66
N THR A 31 -12.51 -6.70 8.57
CA THR A 31 -11.61 -7.53 7.74
C THR A 31 -10.42 -6.76 7.17
N GLU A 32 -10.56 -5.45 6.94
CA GLU A 32 -9.48 -4.59 6.43
C GLU A 32 -8.52 -4.17 7.53
N LEU A 33 -9.05 -3.88 8.73
CA LEU A 33 -8.24 -3.63 9.91
C LEU A 33 -7.43 -4.88 10.28
N GLU A 34 -8.07 -6.05 10.30
CA GLU A 34 -7.40 -7.33 10.51
C GLU A 34 -6.32 -7.61 9.44
N ARG A 35 -6.62 -7.31 8.17
CA ARG A 35 -5.67 -7.46 7.06
C ARG A 35 -4.45 -6.57 7.29
N TRP A 36 -4.65 -5.27 7.50
CA TRP A 36 -3.53 -4.35 7.76
C TRP A 36 -2.69 -4.78 8.97
N LEU A 37 -3.32 -5.22 10.07
CA LEU A 37 -2.61 -5.73 11.24
C LEU A 37 -1.78 -6.99 10.90
N SER A 38 -2.34 -7.89 10.09
CA SER A 38 -1.64 -9.09 9.62
C SER A 38 -0.44 -8.73 8.73
N ASP A 39 -0.62 -7.79 7.80
CA ASP A 39 0.40 -7.36 6.83
C ASP A 39 1.57 -6.62 7.49
N HIS A 40 1.39 -6.18 8.74
CA HIS A 40 2.40 -5.52 9.56
C HIS A 40 2.88 -6.39 10.73
N ASP A 41 2.53 -7.68 10.74
CA ASP A 41 2.91 -8.66 11.77
C ASP A 41 2.46 -8.25 13.20
N ILE A 42 1.33 -7.56 13.32
CA ILE A 42 0.76 -7.12 14.60
C ILE A 42 -0.29 -8.15 15.03
N PRO A 43 -0.11 -8.84 16.18
CA PRO A 43 -1.09 -9.80 16.65
C PRO A 43 -2.37 -9.11 17.13
N TYR A 44 -3.52 -9.73 16.86
CA TYR A 44 -4.84 -9.29 17.30
C TYR A 44 -5.70 -10.50 17.69
N PRO A 45 -6.70 -10.33 18.59
CA PRO A 45 -7.59 -11.41 18.97
C PRO A 45 -8.51 -11.83 17.81
N THR A 46 -9.02 -13.07 17.83
CA THR A 46 -10.04 -13.53 16.89
C THR A 46 -11.06 -14.41 17.64
N PRO A 47 -12.35 -14.06 17.68
CA PRO A 47 -12.95 -12.83 17.13
C PRO A 47 -12.52 -11.57 17.92
N ALA A 48 -12.56 -10.40 17.27
CA ALA A 48 -12.31 -9.10 17.89
C ALA A 48 -13.39 -8.11 17.51
N ASP A 49 -13.68 -7.16 18.40
CA ASP A 49 -14.55 -6.04 18.06
C ASP A 49 -13.81 -5.08 17.12
N ARG A 50 -14.51 -4.56 16.10
CA ARG A 50 -13.97 -3.54 15.18
C ARG A 50 -13.29 -2.38 15.91
N LYS A 51 -13.80 -1.94 17.06
CA LYS A 51 -13.21 -0.84 17.84
C LYS A 51 -11.84 -1.19 18.38
N ASP A 52 -11.66 -2.41 18.88
CA ASP A 52 -10.37 -2.88 19.40
C ASP A 52 -9.34 -3.02 18.27
N LEU A 53 -9.77 -3.53 17.11
CA LEU A 53 -8.93 -3.58 15.92
C LEU A 53 -8.52 -2.18 15.45
N GLN A 54 -9.46 -1.23 15.44
CA GLN A 54 -9.18 0.16 15.09
C GLN A 54 -8.17 0.79 16.07
N ASP A 55 -8.29 0.52 17.37
CA ASP A 55 -7.36 1.03 18.38
C ASP A 55 -5.95 0.43 18.23
N LEU A 56 -5.87 -0.86 17.89
CA LEU A 56 -4.59 -1.51 17.56
C LEU A 56 -3.95 -0.89 16.32
N VAL A 57 -4.71 -0.64 15.26
CA VAL A 57 -4.19 0.06 14.07
C VAL A 57 -3.72 1.46 14.44
N GLN A 58 -4.53 2.24 15.15
CA GLN A 58 -4.19 3.60 15.59
C GLN A 58 -2.89 3.61 16.41
N LYS A 59 -2.74 2.67 17.36
CA LYS A 59 -1.55 2.57 18.21
C LYS A 59 -0.26 2.30 17.42
N ASN A 60 -0.37 1.57 16.30
CA ASN A 60 0.78 1.19 15.49
C ASN A 60 0.96 2.08 14.23
N TRP A 61 0.00 2.95 13.93
CA TRP A 61 -0.02 3.77 12.72
C TRP A 61 1.22 4.65 12.60
N GLU A 62 1.57 5.36 13.67
CA GLU A 62 2.73 6.27 13.68
C GLU A 62 4.02 5.52 13.32
N ASP A 63 4.26 4.35 13.92
CA ASP A 63 5.52 3.61 13.77
C ASP A 63 5.63 2.83 12.47
N HIS A 64 4.51 2.50 11.82
CA HIS A 64 4.48 1.71 10.60
C HIS A 64 4.21 2.55 9.34
N VAL A 65 3.58 3.71 9.48
CA VAL A 65 3.13 4.53 8.35
C VAL A 65 3.77 5.92 8.35
N VAL A 66 3.73 6.63 9.49
CA VAL A 66 4.19 8.03 9.55
C VAL A 66 5.71 8.11 9.71
N LYS A 67 6.28 7.24 10.56
CA LYS A 67 7.71 7.18 10.91
C LYS A 67 8.28 5.76 10.82
N PRO A 68 8.08 5.04 9.70
CA PRO A 68 8.61 3.69 9.53
C PRO A 68 10.15 3.65 9.63
N TYR A 69 10.81 4.76 9.34
CA TYR A 69 12.27 4.90 9.42
C TYR A 69 12.85 4.64 10.82
N ASN A 70 12.06 4.74 11.88
CA ASN A 70 12.51 4.39 13.24
C ASN A 70 12.89 2.91 13.35
N LYS A 71 12.30 2.05 12.52
CA LYS A 71 12.56 0.59 12.50
C LYS A 71 13.57 0.18 11.45
N TRP A 72 13.96 1.08 10.55
CA TRP A 72 14.90 0.77 9.45
C TRP A 72 16.30 0.41 9.95
N ASP A 73 16.97 -0.47 9.22
CA ASP A 73 18.39 -0.77 9.39
C ASP A 73 19.29 0.29 8.72
N THR A 74 20.61 0.16 8.90
CA THR A 74 21.58 1.12 8.33
C THR A 74 21.55 1.16 6.80
N ASN A 75 21.24 0.04 6.14
CA ASN A 75 21.19 -0.03 4.69
C ASN A 75 19.95 0.70 4.17
N GLN A 76 18.79 0.47 4.78
CA GLN A 76 17.53 1.13 4.44
C GLN A 76 17.63 2.65 4.64
N LEU A 77 18.18 3.10 5.78
CA LEU A 77 18.39 4.54 6.03
C LEU A 77 19.34 5.16 4.99
N SER A 78 20.43 4.47 4.65
CA SER A 78 21.41 4.93 3.64
C SER A 78 20.81 5.00 2.24
N ASN A 79 20.04 3.98 1.85
CA ASN A 79 19.36 3.90 0.57
C ASN A 79 18.33 5.03 0.44
N TYR A 80 17.56 5.32 1.50
CA TYR A 80 16.63 6.44 1.51
C TYR A 80 17.36 7.77 1.30
N LEU A 81 18.41 8.07 2.09
CA LEU A 81 19.19 9.31 1.94
C LEU A 81 19.73 9.48 0.52
N THR A 82 20.27 8.40 -0.05
CA THR A 82 20.79 8.39 -1.43
C THR A 82 19.68 8.63 -2.46
N SER A 83 18.50 8.03 -2.27
CA SER A 83 17.33 8.26 -3.14
C SER A 83 16.83 9.71 -3.10
N GLN A 84 17.01 10.40 -1.97
CA GLN A 84 16.70 11.81 -1.79
C GLN A 84 17.83 12.74 -2.26
N GLY A 85 18.85 12.18 -2.94
CA GLY A 85 20.02 12.93 -3.43
C GLY A 85 20.91 13.48 -2.32
N GLN A 86 20.83 12.95 -1.10
CA GLN A 86 21.66 13.39 0.02
C GLN A 86 22.93 12.55 0.11
N GLU A 87 24.07 13.22 0.25
CA GLU A 87 25.33 12.54 0.56
C GLU A 87 25.36 12.10 2.02
N ILE A 88 25.72 10.84 2.25
CA ILE A 88 25.95 10.32 3.59
C ILE A 88 27.25 10.91 4.12
N LYS A 89 27.20 11.54 5.30
CA LYS A 89 28.39 12.08 5.97
C LYS A 89 29.48 11.01 6.08
N LYS A 90 30.69 11.33 5.62
CA LYS A 90 31.85 10.42 5.66
C LYS A 90 32.12 9.92 7.09
N GLY A 91 32.17 8.61 7.27
CA GLY A 91 32.34 7.94 8.58
C GLY A 91 31.04 7.68 9.34
N ALA A 92 29.88 8.13 8.83
CA ALA A 92 28.57 7.85 9.42
C ALA A 92 27.84 6.67 8.76
N GLU A 93 28.41 6.05 7.74
CA GLU A 93 27.76 5.05 6.88
C GLU A 93 27.31 3.80 7.65
N LYS A 94 27.93 3.53 8.81
CA LYS A 94 27.59 2.40 9.68
C LYS A 94 26.97 2.82 11.02
N ASN A 95 26.78 4.12 11.26
CA ASN A 95 26.22 4.63 12.50
C ASN A 95 24.71 4.85 12.34
N LYS A 96 23.91 3.95 12.91
CA LYS A 96 22.45 4.00 12.83
C LYS A 96 21.88 5.32 13.34
N ASP A 97 22.34 5.83 14.47
CA ASP A 97 21.78 7.06 15.08
C ASP A 97 22.08 8.30 14.21
N SER A 98 23.27 8.36 13.61
CA SER A 98 23.65 9.44 12.69
C SER A 98 22.85 9.40 11.39
N LEU A 99 22.64 8.20 10.84
CA LEU A 99 21.79 8.00 9.66
C LEU A 99 20.33 8.35 9.98
N LEU A 100 19.81 7.88 11.11
CA LEU A 100 18.45 8.15 11.58
C LEU A 100 18.21 9.65 11.74
N SER A 101 19.15 10.36 12.39
CA SER A 101 19.06 11.82 12.57
C SER A 101 19.03 12.56 11.23
N GLN A 102 19.82 12.10 10.25
CA GLN A 102 19.78 12.65 8.90
C GLN A 102 18.43 12.36 8.24
N VAL A 103 17.95 11.12 8.25
CA VAL A 103 16.64 10.76 7.70
C VAL A 103 15.54 11.61 8.32
N GLN A 104 15.51 11.75 9.64
CA GLN A 104 14.54 12.61 10.33
C GLN A 104 14.56 14.06 9.84
N SER A 105 15.73 14.63 9.54
CA SER A 105 15.85 16.01 9.04
C SER A 105 15.31 16.19 7.61
N TYR A 106 15.42 15.14 6.80
CA TYR A 106 14.96 15.14 5.41
C TYR A 106 13.56 14.57 5.21
N TRP A 107 13.01 13.85 6.19
CA TRP A 107 11.69 13.28 6.15
C TRP A 107 10.63 14.39 6.02
N LYS A 108 9.96 14.47 4.87
CA LYS A 108 8.89 15.45 4.59
C LYS A 108 7.50 14.81 4.54
N GLU A 109 7.40 13.52 4.81
CA GLU A 109 6.10 12.86 4.90
C GLU A 109 5.41 13.28 6.18
N THR A 110 4.13 13.63 6.05
CA THR A 110 3.26 13.99 7.16
C THR A 110 2.22 12.88 7.33
N GLU A 111 1.62 12.82 8.51
CA GLU A 111 0.51 11.88 8.76
C GLU A 111 -0.63 12.09 7.74
N ASP A 112 -0.94 13.33 7.37
CA ASP A 112 -1.95 13.65 6.35
C ASP A 112 -1.61 13.06 4.98
N LYS A 113 -0.37 13.25 4.50
CA LYS A 113 0.08 12.67 3.22
C LYS A 113 0.00 11.16 3.26
N ALA A 114 0.40 10.56 4.37
CA ALA A 114 0.33 9.12 4.54
C ALA A 114 -1.13 8.64 4.57
N ASN A 115 -2.04 9.34 5.25
CA ASN A 115 -3.47 9.02 5.21
C ASN A 115 -4.05 9.13 3.80
N ASP A 116 -3.68 10.17 3.05
CA ASP A 116 -4.14 10.36 1.67
C ASP A 116 -3.62 9.25 0.74
N ALA A 117 -2.40 8.76 0.98
CA ALA A 117 -1.83 7.58 0.31
C ALA A 117 -2.72 6.36 0.45
N TYR A 118 -3.04 6.04 1.71
CA TYR A 118 -3.83 4.87 2.05
C TYR A 118 -5.26 5.00 1.51
N ALA A 119 -5.84 6.20 1.54
CA ALA A 119 -7.16 6.47 0.96
C ALA A 119 -7.21 6.32 -0.57
N ASN A 120 -6.07 6.45 -1.25
CA ASN A 120 -5.97 6.39 -2.71
C ASN A 120 -5.23 5.14 -3.23
N THR A 121 -4.95 4.16 -2.37
CA THR A 121 -4.14 2.99 -2.74
C THR A 121 -4.74 2.23 -3.92
N GLN A 122 -6.07 2.02 -3.96
CA GLN A 122 -6.70 1.37 -5.13
C GLN A 122 -6.48 2.14 -6.43
N ASN A 123 -6.51 3.47 -6.37
CA ASN A 123 -6.33 4.29 -7.56
C ASN A 123 -4.93 4.12 -8.10
N TRP A 124 -3.93 4.22 -7.22
CA TRP A 124 -2.54 4.01 -7.57
C TRP A 124 -2.32 2.59 -8.14
N ILE A 125 -2.89 1.54 -7.53
CA ILE A 125 -2.81 0.17 -8.06
C ILE A 125 -3.32 0.13 -9.51
N PHE A 126 -4.50 0.69 -9.80
CA PHE A 126 -5.03 0.67 -11.17
C PHE A 126 -4.21 1.50 -12.17
N ASP A 127 -3.60 2.62 -11.75
CA ASP A 127 -2.69 3.38 -12.63
C ASP A 127 -1.53 2.52 -13.11
N THR A 128 -1.16 1.54 -12.29
CA THR A 128 -0.03 0.68 -12.53
C THR A 128 -0.31 -0.51 -13.47
N TRP A 129 -1.58 -0.78 -13.76
CA TRP A 129 -2.01 -1.91 -14.57
C TRP A 129 -1.99 -1.57 -16.04
N THR A 130 -1.57 -2.49 -16.90
CA THR A 130 -1.64 -2.37 -18.37
C THR A 130 -3.09 -2.33 -18.88
N GLU A 131 -3.28 -1.94 -20.15
CA GLU A 131 -4.62 -1.93 -20.78
C GLU A 131 -5.27 -3.33 -20.74
N SER A 132 -4.49 -4.37 -21.00
CA SER A 132 -4.96 -5.76 -20.96
C SER A 132 -5.35 -6.20 -19.55
N GLN A 133 -4.60 -5.80 -18.52
CA GLN A 133 -4.95 -6.09 -17.11
C GLN A 133 -6.23 -5.38 -16.68
N LEU A 134 -6.39 -4.10 -17.03
CA LEU A 134 -7.63 -3.37 -16.76
C LEU A 134 -8.82 -4.01 -17.47
N LYS A 135 -8.67 -4.36 -18.75
CA LYS A 135 -9.70 -5.07 -19.51
C LYS A 135 -10.06 -6.41 -18.87
N ALA A 136 -9.07 -7.22 -18.50
CA ALA A 136 -9.29 -8.53 -17.88
C ALA A 136 -10.06 -8.41 -16.56
N PHE A 137 -9.76 -7.40 -15.74
CA PHE A 137 -10.49 -7.12 -14.52
C PHE A 137 -11.96 -6.77 -14.80
N LEU A 138 -12.23 -5.90 -15.78
CA LEU A 138 -13.61 -5.57 -16.16
C LEU A 138 -14.36 -6.82 -16.63
N ASP A 139 -13.75 -7.62 -17.51
CA ASP A 139 -14.34 -8.85 -18.04
C ASP A 139 -14.66 -9.85 -16.92
N TYR A 140 -13.73 -10.09 -16.00
CA TYR A 140 -13.88 -11.04 -14.90
C TYR A 140 -15.00 -10.65 -13.94
N HIS A 141 -15.14 -9.36 -13.63
CA HIS A 141 -16.20 -8.86 -12.74
C HIS A 141 -17.51 -8.56 -13.47
N GLY A 142 -17.62 -8.90 -14.76
CA GLY A 142 -18.81 -8.69 -15.57
C GLY A 142 -19.15 -7.21 -15.75
N ILE A 143 -18.15 -6.34 -15.75
CA ILE A 143 -18.30 -4.89 -15.97
C ILE A 143 -18.20 -4.64 -17.48
N PRO A 144 -19.21 -4.01 -18.11
CA PRO A 144 -19.16 -3.69 -19.53
C PRO A 144 -17.92 -2.84 -19.87
N ASN A 145 -17.21 -3.24 -20.92
CA ASN A 145 -16.07 -2.46 -21.39
C ASN A 145 -16.55 -1.14 -22.00
N PRO A 146 -15.83 -0.02 -21.75
CA PRO A 146 -16.18 1.27 -22.31
C PRO A 146 -15.96 1.33 -23.82
N SER A 147 -16.62 2.28 -24.47
CA SER A 147 -16.39 2.67 -25.86
C SER A 147 -16.20 4.19 -25.92
N PRO A 148 -15.09 4.71 -26.48
CA PRO A 148 -13.97 3.97 -27.07
C PRO A 148 -13.18 3.18 -26.02
N ARG A 149 -12.54 2.08 -26.44
CA ARG A 149 -11.68 1.28 -25.56
C ARG A 149 -10.26 1.84 -25.57
N THR A 150 -10.03 2.87 -24.77
CA THR A 150 -8.69 3.43 -24.50
C THR A 150 -8.24 3.06 -23.09
N ARG A 151 -6.93 3.04 -22.83
CA ARG A 151 -6.38 2.93 -21.47
C ARG A 151 -7.12 3.80 -20.45
N ASP A 152 -7.30 5.08 -20.73
CA ASP A 152 -7.93 6.01 -19.79
C ASP A 152 -9.40 5.66 -19.53
N SER A 153 -10.14 5.26 -20.57
CA SER A 153 -11.53 4.83 -20.41
C SER A 153 -11.65 3.55 -19.57
N LEU A 154 -10.74 2.59 -19.76
CA LEU A 154 -10.68 1.34 -19.02
C LEU A 154 -10.31 1.58 -17.56
N LEU A 155 -9.31 2.42 -17.32
CA LEU A 155 -8.86 2.85 -15.99
C LEU A 155 -9.99 3.54 -15.23
N HIS A 156 -10.65 4.51 -15.87
CA HIS A 156 -11.80 5.20 -15.30
C HIS A 156 -12.92 4.22 -14.94
N THR A 157 -13.26 3.31 -15.87
CA THR A 157 -14.32 2.31 -15.67
C THR A 157 -13.98 1.35 -14.53
N ALA A 158 -12.72 0.89 -14.43
CA ALA A 158 -12.27 0.00 -13.36
C ALA A 158 -12.39 0.67 -11.99
N ARG A 159 -11.89 1.91 -11.86
CA ARG A 159 -12.00 2.71 -10.63
C ARG A 159 -13.45 2.95 -10.22
N ALA A 160 -14.30 3.35 -11.16
CA ALA A 160 -15.71 3.66 -10.90
C ALA A 160 -16.51 2.43 -10.44
N ASN A 161 -16.10 1.22 -10.85
CA ASN A 161 -16.78 -0.03 -10.52
C ASN A 161 -16.10 -0.85 -9.41
N TYR A 162 -14.97 -0.37 -8.87
CA TYR A 162 -14.15 -1.13 -7.92
C TYR A 162 -14.92 -1.55 -6.66
N GLN A 163 -15.67 -0.63 -6.05
CA GLN A 163 -16.46 -0.93 -4.86
C GLN A 163 -17.55 -1.99 -5.14
N ASN A 164 -18.19 -1.93 -6.31
CA ASN A 164 -19.18 -2.94 -6.69
C ASN A 164 -18.53 -4.31 -6.94
N ALA A 165 -17.36 -4.32 -7.60
CA ALA A 165 -16.58 -5.54 -7.80
C ALA A 165 -16.17 -6.19 -6.47
N ALA A 166 -15.70 -5.39 -5.50
CA ALA A 166 -15.36 -5.84 -4.15
C ALA A 166 -16.57 -6.48 -3.48
N ASN A 167 -17.70 -5.76 -3.44
CA ASN A 167 -18.93 -6.25 -2.80
C ASN A 167 -19.41 -7.57 -3.43
N LYS A 168 -19.37 -7.70 -4.76
CA LYS A 168 -19.75 -8.94 -5.46
C LYS A 168 -18.81 -10.11 -5.15
N ALA A 169 -17.55 -9.83 -4.86
CA ALA A 169 -16.56 -10.82 -4.44
C ALA A 169 -16.67 -11.16 -2.94
N GLY A 170 -17.59 -10.55 -2.18
CA GLY A 170 -17.68 -10.70 -0.73
C GLY A 170 -16.56 -9.97 0.03
N GLU A 171 -15.97 -8.96 -0.61
CA GLU A 171 -14.80 -8.22 -0.14
C GLU A 171 -15.13 -6.73 0.07
N THR A 172 -14.15 -6.00 0.60
CA THR A 172 -14.23 -4.58 0.93
C THR A 172 -13.21 -3.77 0.11
N ALA A 173 -13.43 -2.47 -0.01
CA ALA A 173 -12.75 -1.63 -1.00
C ALA A 173 -11.79 -0.58 -0.43
N SER A 174 -11.79 -0.32 0.88
CA SER A 174 -10.99 0.78 1.44
C SER A 174 -9.52 0.40 1.63
N TYR A 175 -9.25 -0.89 1.84
CA TYR A 175 -7.90 -1.45 1.90
C TYR A 175 -7.81 -2.68 0.99
N PRO A 176 -7.25 -2.54 -0.22
CA PRO A 176 -7.23 -3.61 -1.21
C PRO A 176 -6.63 -4.91 -0.67
N GLY A 177 -7.22 -6.04 -1.02
CA GLY A 177 -6.73 -7.37 -0.67
C GLY A 177 -6.50 -8.26 -1.89
N ASP A 178 -6.09 -9.49 -1.63
CA ASP A 178 -5.66 -10.51 -2.60
C ASP A 178 -6.67 -10.76 -3.72
N TRP A 179 -7.96 -10.58 -3.43
CA TRP A 179 -9.06 -10.76 -4.38
C TRP A 179 -8.84 -9.96 -5.68
N LEU A 180 -8.19 -8.80 -5.58
CA LEU A 180 -7.88 -7.92 -6.72
C LEU A 180 -6.93 -8.58 -7.72
N TYR A 181 -6.09 -9.49 -7.26
CA TYR A 181 -5.09 -10.21 -8.07
C TYR A 181 -5.45 -11.68 -8.27
N SER A 182 -6.69 -12.09 -7.96
CA SER A 182 -7.14 -13.48 -8.03
C SER A 182 -7.01 -14.12 -9.42
N GLN A 183 -7.01 -13.30 -10.48
CA GLN A 183 -6.86 -13.75 -11.87
C GLN A 183 -5.42 -13.81 -12.37
N TRP A 184 -4.47 -13.30 -11.58
CA TRP A 184 -3.07 -13.25 -11.99
C TRP A 184 -2.40 -14.59 -11.67
N SER A 185 -1.45 -15.04 -12.48
CA SER A 185 -0.58 -16.13 -12.04
C SER A 185 0.37 -15.62 -10.96
N ASP A 186 0.95 -16.54 -10.16
CA ASP A 186 2.00 -16.18 -9.20
C ASP A 186 3.18 -15.49 -9.91
N SER A 187 3.46 -15.87 -11.16
CA SER A 187 4.48 -15.24 -12.01
C SER A 187 4.12 -13.81 -12.41
N ASP A 188 2.86 -13.54 -12.77
CA ASP A 188 2.41 -12.19 -13.17
C ASP A 188 2.49 -11.21 -11.99
N LEU A 189 2.05 -11.67 -10.82
CA LEU A 189 2.07 -10.86 -9.60
C LEU A 189 3.50 -10.61 -9.12
N LYS A 190 4.36 -11.64 -9.18
CA LYS A 190 5.78 -11.46 -8.92
C LYS A 190 6.41 -10.46 -9.87
N ALA A 191 6.18 -10.58 -11.17
CA ALA A 191 6.74 -9.68 -12.17
C ALA A 191 6.30 -8.22 -11.93
N TRP A 192 5.02 -8.02 -11.63
CA TRP A 192 4.47 -6.69 -11.31
C TRP A 192 5.07 -6.09 -10.03
N ALA A 193 5.31 -6.91 -9.01
CA ALA A 193 5.94 -6.47 -7.76
C ALA A 193 7.43 -6.14 -7.97
N ASP A 194 8.17 -7.00 -8.67
CA ASP A 194 9.59 -6.82 -8.99
C ASP A 194 9.80 -5.53 -9.83
N GLU A 195 8.95 -5.28 -10.83
CA GLU A 195 8.98 -4.05 -11.67
C GLU A 195 8.83 -2.76 -10.83
N ARG A 196 8.17 -2.85 -9.67
CA ARG A 196 7.89 -1.72 -8.78
C ARG A 196 8.86 -1.63 -7.61
N GLY A 197 9.83 -2.55 -7.52
CA GLY A 197 10.72 -2.64 -6.37
C GLY A 197 10.01 -3.04 -5.07
N ILE A 198 8.85 -3.68 -5.16
CA ILE A 198 8.15 -4.25 -4.01
C ILE A 198 8.88 -5.56 -3.65
N PRO A 199 9.47 -5.68 -2.45
CA PRO A 199 10.27 -6.84 -2.09
C PRO A 199 9.39 -8.08 -1.96
N VAL A 200 9.67 -9.08 -2.80
CA VAL A 200 8.98 -10.37 -2.81
C VAL A 200 9.94 -11.47 -2.32
N PRO A 201 9.70 -12.09 -1.14
CA PRO A 201 10.55 -13.16 -0.61
C PRO A 201 10.69 -14.33 -1.59
N GLN A 202 11.85 -15.00 -1.64
CA GLN A 202 12.04 -16.24 -2.42
C GLN A 202 12.33 -17.42 -1.48
N PRO A 203 11.78 -18.63 -1.69
CA PRO A 203 10.73 -19.02 -2.64
C PRO A 203 9.33 -18.80 -2.03
N SER A 204 8.54 -17.92 -2.63
CA SER A 204 7.17 -17.65 -2.20
C SER A 204 6.17 -18.28 -3.16
N THR A 205 5.22 -19.01 -2.59
CA THR A 205 3.91 -19.20 -3.20
C THR A 205 3.08 -17.94 -2.93
N ARG A 206 1.99 -17.74 -3.66
CA ARG A 206 0.99 -16.69 -3.39
C ARG A 206 0.65 -16.49 -1.90
N ASP A 207 0.63 -17.55 -1.09
CA ASP A 207 0.40 -17.49 0.37
C ASP A 207 1.54 -16.84 1.19
N LYS A 208 2.69 -16.55 0.58
CA LYS A 208 3.91 -16.00 1.19
C LYS A 208 4.43 -14.74 0.47
N LEU A 209 3.68 -14.26 -0.50
CA LEU A 209 3.90 -12.99 -1.19
C LEU A 209 3.17 -11.86 -0.45
#